data_AF-A0A9W4TD42-F1
#
_entry.id   AF-A0A9W4TD42-F1
#
_cell.length_a   1.000
_cell.length_b   1.000
_cell.length_c   1.000
_cell.angle_alpha   90.00
_cell.angle_beta   90.00
_cell.angle_gamma   90.00
#
_symmetry.space_group_name_H-M   'P 1'
#
loop_
_entity.id
_entity.type
_entity.pdbx_description
1 polymer ?
#
loop_
_entity_poly.entity_id
_entity_poly.type
_entity_poly.pdbx_seq_one_letter_code
_entity_poly.pdbx_strand_id
1 'polypeptide(L)'
;THILLHEVAHSNGPHYTIGPNPETVRSKLQEFYSTIEEAKADITGLFAAALLLKEGLLTAPSLEQFYVTYLASAFRSIRFGINEAHGLGQCIQINYILEQGGFEYDEKSKIFSVNFVKVSQAVSNLTREILMMQGD
;
A
#
# COMPACT_ATOMS: atom_id res chain seq x y z
N THR A 1 -9.87 -2.70 -10.63
CA THR A 1 -9.40 -1.31 -10.55
C THR A 1 -8.14 -1.16 -9.71
N HIS A 2 -8.03 -1.74 -8.51
CA HIS A 2 -6.80 -1.61 -7.69
C HIS A 2 -5.53 -2.09 -8.43
N ILE A 3 -5.55 -3.27 -9.09
CA ILE A 3 -4.41 -3.75 -9.89
C ILE A 3 -3.96 -2.72 -10.95
N LEU A 4 -4.90 -2.08 -11.66
CA LEU A 4 -4.56 -1.02 -12.61
C LEU A 4 -3.86 0.16 -11.93
N LEU A 5 -4.35 0.59 -10.77
CA LEU A 5 -3.76 1.69 -10.02
C LEU A 5 -2.40 1.31 -9.42
N HIS A 6 -2.19 0.05 -9.07
CA HIS A 6 -0.89 -0.50 -8.68
C HIS A 6 0.13 -0.35 -9.83
N GLU A 7 -0.21 -0.79 -11.04
CA GLU A 7 0.69 -0.66 -12.20
C GLU A 7 1.01 0.81 -12.51
N VAL A 8 0.00 1.70 -12.41
CA VAL A 8 0.23 3.14 -12.56
C VAL A 8 1.15 3.66 -11.45
N ALA A 9 0.97 3.20 -10.21
CA ALA A 9 1.76 3.64 -9.06
C ALA A 9 3.25 3.27 -9.17
N HIS A 10 3.63 2.21 -9.88
CA HIS A 10 5.04 1.93 -10.17
C HIS A 10 5.75 3.08 -10.90
N SER A 11 5.02 3.78 -11.78
CA SER A 11 5.55 4.95 -12.50
C SER A 11 5.57 6.24 -11.69
N ASN A 12 5.04 6.21 -10.46
CA ASN A 12 4.96 7.37 -9.57
C ASN A 12 5.90 7.22 -8.36
N GLY A 13 6.24 8.36 -7.74
CA GLY A 13 7.17 8.42 -6.62
C GLY A 13 8.65 8.46 -7.03
N PRO A 14 9.57 8.41 -6.05
CA PRO A 14 11.01 8.48 -6.32
C PRO A 14 11.53 7.21 -7.01
N HIS A 15 12.24 7.39 -8.13
CA HIS A 15 13.10 6.35 -8.73
C HIS A 15 14.59 6.61 -8.45
N TYR A 16 14.89 7.82 -7.98
CA TYR A 16 16.21 8.27 -7.52
C TYR A 16 16.06 8.97 -6.17
N THR A 17 17.10 8.89 -5.33
CA THR A 17 17.19 9.68 -4.10
C THR A 17 17.26 11.18 -4.41
N ILE A 18 16.87 12.00 -3.45
CA ILE A 18 16.81 13.45 -3.56
C ILE A 18 18.10 14.03 -2.98
N GLY A 19 18.94 14.66 -3.80
CA GLY A 19 20.17 15.29 -3.34
C GLY A 19 21.14 15.64 -4.47
N PRO A 20 22.34 16.16 -4.13
CA PRO A 20 23.33 16.59 -5.12
C PRO A 20 23.94 15.44 -5.94
N ASN A 21 23.91 14.21 -5.42
CA ASN A 21 24.41 13.01 -6.09
C ASN A 21 23.33 11.92 -6.06
N PRO A 22 22.29 12.03 -6.90
CA PRO A 22 21.17 11.10 -6.89
C PRO A 22 21.62 9.71 -7.32
N GLU A 23 21.21 8.69 -6.56
CA GLU A 23 21.39 7.28 -6.89
C GLU A 23 20.02 6.63 -7.07
N THR A 24 19.95 5.54 -7.82
CA THR A 24 18.65 4.85 -7.99
C THR A 24 18.17 4.30 -6.65
N VAL A 25 16.87 4.38 -6.39
CA VAL A 25 16.26 3.76 -5.19
C VAL A 25 16.59 2.27 -5.12
N ARG A 26 16.61 1.61 -6.28
CA ARG A 26 17.03 0.21 -6.42
C ARG A 26 18.44 -0.06 -5.90
N SER A 27 19.42 0.76 -6.27
CA SER A 27 20.80 0.57 -5.82
C SER A 27 20.95 0.83 -4.32
N LYS A 28 20.14 1.72 -3.74
CA LYS A 28 20.16 2.01 -2.30
C LYS A 28 19.49 0.94 -1.44
N LEU A 29 18.32 0.47 -1.86
CA LEU A 29 17.55 -0.53 -1.10
C LEU A 29 18.02 -1.98 -1.30
N GLN A 30 18.83 -2.24 -2.34
CA GLN A 30 19.46 -3.54 -2.58
C GLN A 30 18.44 -4.69 -2.56
N GLU A 31 18.63 -5.72 -1.73
CA GLU A 31 17.75 -6.87 -1.60
C GLU A 31 16.32 -6.52 -1.16
N PHE A 32 16.12 -5.39 -0.49
CA PHE A 32 14.81 -4.93 -0.03
C PHE A 32 14.01 -4.19 -1.09
N TYR A 33 14.65 -3.78 -2.20
CA TYR A 33 14.02 -2.94 -3.20
C TYR A 33 12.69 -3.50 -3.70
N SER A 34 12.66 -4.77 -4.12
CA SER A 34 11.48 -5.35 -4.73
C SER A 34 10.30 -5.35 -3.77
N THR A 35 10.50 -5.73 -2.51
CA THR A 35 9.46 -5.72 -1.48
C THR A 35 8.92 -4.32 -1.22
N ILE A 36 9.81 -3.33 -1.08
CA ILE A 36 9.40 -1.94 -0.81
C ILE A 36 8.69 -1.33 -2.01
N GLU A 37 9.14 -1.64 -3.24
CA GLU A 37 8.51 -1.14 -4.46
C GLU A 37 7.12 -1.73 -4.71
N GLU A 38 6.90 -3.02 -4.42
CA GLU A 38 5.56 -3.63 -4.44
C GLU A 38 4.65 -3.00 -3.37
N ALA A 39 5.17 -2.83 -2.15
CA ALA A 39 4.43 -2.18 -1.06
C ALA A 39 4.06 -0.74 -1.42
N LYS A 40 4.97 0.01 -2.05
CA LYS A 40 4.72 1.36 -2.57
C LYS A 40 3.58 1.34 -3.59
N ALA A 41 3.66 0.47 -4.58
CA ALA A 41 2.70 0.40 -5.67
C ALA A 41 1.30 0.09 -5.16
N ASP A 42 1.17 -0.89 -4.27
CA ASP A 42 -0.11 -1.27 -3.67
C ASP A 42 -0.75 -0.14 -2.86
N ILE A 43 0.00 0.45 -1.92
CA ILE A 43 -0.55 1.46 -1.01
C ILE A 43 -0.81 2.78 -1.71
N THR A 44 0.06 3.17 -2.64
CA THR A 44 -0.12 4.36 -3.47
C THR A 44 -1.30 4.18 -4.43
N GLY A 45 -1.50 2.99 -4.98
CA GLY A 45 -2.70 2.67 -5.77
C GLY A 45 -3.99 2.83 -4.97
N LEU A 46 -3.98 2.43 -3.69
CA LEU A 46 -5.12 2.60 -2.78
C LEU A 46 -5.35 4.07 -2.39
N PHE A 47 -4.28 4.82 -2.15
CA PHE A 47 -4.33 6.28 -1.95
C PHE A 47 -4.89 6.99 -3.18
N ALA A 48 -4.42 6.64 -4.37
CA ALA A 48 -4.88 7.20 -5.64
C ALA A 48 -6.37 6.89 -5.88
N ALA A 49 -6.86 5.70 -5.52
CA ALA A 49 -8.27 5.37 -5.62
C ALA A 49 -9.15 6.35 -4.82
N ALA A 50 -8.74 6.67 -3.58
CA ALA A 50 -9.44 7.64 -2.74
C ALA A 50 -9.45 9.05 -3.36
N LEU A 51 -8.31 9.48 -3.92
CA LEU A 51 -8.21 10.77 -4.61
C LEU A 51 -9.11 10.82 -5.84
N LEU A 52 -9.07 9.81 -6.71
CA LEU A 52 -9.85 9.77 -7.94
C LEU A 52 -11.36 9.69 -7.68
N LEU A 53 -11.79 8.98 -6.63
CA LEU A 53 -13.18 8.94 -6.19
C LEU A 53 -13.63 10.31 -5.67
N LYS A 54 -12.78 10.99 -4.89
CA LYS A 54 -13.06 12.33 -4.36
C LYS A 54 -13.24 13.36 -5.47
N GLU A 55 -12.41 13.30 -6.51
CA GLU A 55 -12.48 14.19 -7.67
C GLU A 55 -13.58 13.79 -8.68
N GLY A 56 -14.32 12.70 -8.43
CA GLY A 56 -15.38 12.21 -9.32
C GLY A 56 -14.88 11.60 -10.64
N LEU A 57 -13.57 11.33 -10.76
CA LEU A 57 -12.96 10.67 -11.92
C LEU A 57 -13.15 9.15 -11.92
N LEU A 58 -13.30 8.58 -10.72
CA LEU A 58 -13.86 7.24 -10.52
C LEU A 58 -15.21 7.39 -9.82
N THR A 59 -16.18 6.59 -10.24
CA THR A 59 -17.53 6.58 -9.63
C THR A 59 -17.90 5.23 -9.01
N ALA A 60 -17.13 4.18 -9.30
CA ALA A 60 -17.30 2.85 -8.73
C ALA A 60 -15.98 2.05 -8.73
N PRO A 61 -15.82 1.09 -7.80
CA PRO A 61 -16.65 0.90 -6.61
C PRO A 61 -16.47 2.05 -5.60
N SER A 62 -17.30 2.10 -4.55
CA SER A 62 -17.12 3.07 -3.46
C SER A 62 -15.76 2.88 -2.75
N LEU A 63 -15.32 3.90 -2.03
CA LEU A 63 -14.05 3.85 -1.30
C LEU A 63 -14.05 2.73 -0.23
N GLU A 64 -15.16 2.52 0.46
CA GLU A 64 -15.31 1.44 1.43
C GLU A 64 -15.13 0.06 0.79
N GLN A 65 -15.75 -0.15 -0.37
CA GLN A 65 -15.60 -1.39 -1.14
C GLN A 65 -14.17 -1.61 -1.62
N PHE A 66 -13.44 -0.54 -1.96
CA PHE A 66 -12.00 -0.62 -2.25
C PHE A 66 -11.23 -1.17 -1.05
N TYR A 67 -11.41 -0.60 0.14
CA TYR A 67 -10.70 -1.04 1.34
C TYR A 67 -11.04 -2.48 1.73
N VAL A 68 -12.32 -2.85 1.70
CA VAL A 68 -12.75 -4.22 2.02
C VAL A 68 -12.17 -5.23 1.02
N THR A 69 -12.22 -4.92 -0.28
CA THR A 69 -11.67 -5.80 -1.32
C THR A 69 -10.16 -5.92 -1.22
N TYR A 70 -9.48 -4.81 -0.93
CA TYR A 70 -8.04 -4.77 -0.72
C TYR A 70 -7.63 -5.65 0.47
N LEU A 71 -8.28 -5.48 1.63
CA LEU A 71 -8.03 -6.30 2.82
C LEU A 71 -8.21 -7.79 2.54
N ALA A 72 -9.29 -8.18 1.86
CA ALA A 72 -9.51 -9.57 1.47
C ALA A 72 -8.42 -10.10 0.50
N SER A 73 -8.00 -9.27 -0.46
CA SER A 73 -6.93 -9.63 -1.42
C SER A 73 -5.55 -9.73 -0.77
N ALA A 74 -5.28 -8.97 0.29
CA ALA A 74 -4.00 -9.03 0.99
C ALA A 74 -3.72 -10.44 1.53
N PHE A 75 -4.71 -11.09 2.13
CA PHE A 75 -4.57 -12.50 2.58
C PHE A 75 -4.33 -13.48 1.42
N ARG A 76 -4.86 -13.21 0.22
CA ARG A 76 -4.58 -14.01 -0.97
C ARG A 76 -3.11 -13.86 -1.38
N SER A 77 -2.58 -12.64 -1.41
CA SER A 77 -1.18 -12.38 -1.77
C SER A 77 -0.20 -12.94 -0.73
N ILE A 78 -0.48 -12.77 0.56
CA ILE A 78 0.36 -13.31 1.65
C ILE A 78 0.52 -14.84 1.55
N ARG A 79 -0.51 -15.55 1.08
CA ARG A 79 -0.46 -17.01 0.88
C ARG A 79 0.50 -17.47 -0.23
N PHE A 80 1.00 -16.57 -1.09
CA PHE A 80 2.08 -16.91 -2.01
C PHE A 80 3.42 -17.12 -1.28
N GLY A 81 3.56 -16.55 -0.08
CA GLY A 81 4.68 -16.75 0.83
C GLY A 81 5.45 -15.45 1.09
N ILE A 82 5.95 -15.32 2.31
CA ILE A 82 6.71 -14.15 2.77
C ILE A 82 8.14 -14.07 2.21
N ASN A 83 8.56 -15.08 1.45
CA ASN A 83 9.84 -15.07 0.73
C ASN A 83 9.72 -14.40 -0.65
N GLU A 84 8.50 -14.08 -1.09
CA GLU A 84 8.22 -13.36 -2.33
C GLU A 84 7.97 -11.88 -2.01
N ALA A 85 8.41 -11.00 -2.90
CA ALA A 85 8.44 -9.56 -2.67
C ALA A 85 7.04 -8.98 -2.38
N HIS A 86 6.05 -9.34 -3.19
CA HIS A 86 4.67 -8.89 -3.06
C HIS A 86 4.02 -9.46 -1.78
N GLY A 87 4.24 -10.75 -1.46
CA GLY A 87 3.76 -11.37 -0.23
C GLY A 87 4.30 -10.67 1.03
N LEU A 88 5.61 -10.38 1.06
CA LEU A 88 6.22 -9.63 2.16
C LEU A 88 5.73 -8.17 2.20
N GLY A 89 5.59 -7.52 1.05
CA GLY A 89 5.07 -6.16 0.93
C GLY A 89 3.65 -6.03 1.46
N GLN A 90 2.79 -7.03 1.22
CA GLN A 90 1.45 -7.11 1.76
C GLN A 90 1.43 -7.33 3.27
N CYS A 91 2.34 -8.15 3.82
CA CYS A 91 2.50 -8.27 5.27
C CYS A 91 2.87 -6.94 5.93
N ILE A 92 3.79 -6.17 5.33
CA ILE A 92 4.17 -4.83 5.84
C ILE A 92 2.93 -3.93 5.89
N GLN A 93 2.17 -3.88 4.80
CA GLN A 93 0.99 -3.02 4.69
C GLN A 93 -0.10 -3.39 5.71
N ILE A 94 -0.43 -4.68 5.85
CA ILE A 94 -1.44 -5.15 6.78
C ILE A 94 -1.03 -4.86 8.23
N ASN A 95 0.20 -5.17 8.61
CA ASN A 95 0.69 -4.95 9.98
C ASN A 95 0.68 -3.46 10.33
N TYR A 96 1.17 -2.61 9.42
CA TYR A 96 1.16 -1.17 9.65
C TYR A 96 -0.27 -0.62 9.81
N ILE A 97 -1.19 -1.01 8.92
CA ILE A 97 -2.56 -0.50 8.97
C ILE A 97 -3.31 -1.04 10.22
N LEU A 98 -3.00 -2.25 10.69
CA LEU A 98 -3.47 -2.77 11.98
C LEU A 98 -2.95 -1.92 13.15
N GLU A 99 -1.65 -1.61 13.17
CA GLU A 99 -1.03 -0.78 14.21
C GLU A 99 -1.61 0.64 14.24
N GLN A 100 -1.94 1.21 13.08
CA GLN A 100 -2.63 2.50 12.98
C GLN A 100 -4.14 2.41 13.28
N GLY A 101 -4.68 1.20 13.47
CA GLY A 101 -6.10 0.94 13.71
C GLY A 101 -7.01 1.17 12.50
N GLY A 102 -6.46 1.19 11.29
CA GLY A 102 -7.24 1.23 10.04
C GLY A 102 -7.84 -0.12 9.67
N PHE A 103 -7.18 -1.20 10.09
CA PHE A 103 -7.73 -2.55 10.10
C PHE A 103 -7.86 -3.02 11.54
N GLU A 104 -8.78 -3.94 11.76
CA GLU A 104 -9.09 -4.49 13.08
C GLU A 104 -9.18 -6.00 12.97
N TYR A 105 -8.82 -6.69 14.06
CA TYR A 105 -8.96 -8.12 14.20
C TYR A 105 -9.81 -8.43 15.42
N ASP A 106 -10.90 -9.17 15.23
CA ASP A 106 -11.74 -9.63 16.31
C ASP A 106 -11.32 -11.05 16.74
N GLU A 107 -10.81 -11.15 17.97
CA GLU A 107 -10.30 -12.40 18.53
C GLU A 107 -11.35 -13.50 18.71
N LYS A 108 -12.64 -13.14 18.83
CA LYS A 108 -13.72 -14.11 19.09
C LYS A 108 -14.19 -14.76 17.79
N SER A 109 -14.45 -13.95 16.79
CA SER A 109 -14.92 -14.35 15.46
C SER A 109 -13.78 -14.77 14.54
N LYS A 110 -12.54 -14.37 14.85
CA LYS A 110 -11.34 -14.61 14.03
C LYS A 110 -11.42 -13.93 12.65
N ILE A 111 -12.12 -12.80 12.58
CA ILE A 111 -12.36 -12.04 11.35
C ILE A 111 -11.59 -10.72 11.39
N PHE A 112 -11.05 -10.32 10.24
CA PHE A 112 -10.50 -8.99 10.01
C PHE A 112 -11.55 -8.05 9.41
N SER A 113 -11.55 -6.79 9.84
CA SER A 113 -12.46 -5.75 9.35
C SER A 113 -11.73 -4.44 9.07
N VAL A 114 -12.40 -3.55 8.34
CA VAL A 114 -11.90 -2.20 8.06
C VAL A 114 -12.54 -1.21 9.02
N ASN A 115 -11.73 -0.37 9.66
CA ASN A 115 -12.19 0.81 10.36
C ASN A 115 -12.26 1.99 9.39
N PHE A 116 -13.45 2.27 8.84
CA PHE A 116 -13.63 3.32 7.82
C PHE A 116 -13.32 4.73 8.30
N VAL A 117 -13.27 4.97 9.62
CA VAL A 117 -12.88 6.28 10.17
C VAL A 117 -11.37 6.48 10.09
N LYS A 118 -10.57 5.41 10.26
CA LYS A 118 -9.10 5.50 10.39
C LYS A 118 -8.34 5.05 9.15
N VAL A 119 -8.90 4.15 8.34
CA VAL A 119 -8.21 3.49 7.24
C VAL A 119 -7.61 4.47 6.22
N SER A 120 -8.32 5.53 5.85
CA SER A 120 -7.80 6.49 4.86
C SER A 120 -6.56 7.23 5.35
N GLN A 121 -6.52 7.58 6.63
CA GLN A 121 -5.34 8.22 7.22
C GLN A 121 -4.17 7.24 7.34
N ALA A 122 -4.44 6.00 7.75
CA ALA A 122 -3.41 4.96 7.83
C ALA A 122 -2.76 4.68 6.46
N VAL A 123 -3.58 4.58 5.40
CA VAL A 123 -3.11 4.44 4.02
C VAL A 123 -2.25 5.65 3.61
N SER A 124 -2.74 6.86 3.85
CA SER A 124 -1.98 8.09 3.53
C SER A 124 -0.65 8.17 4.28
N ASN A 125 -0.60 7.74 5.54
CA ASN A 125 0.62 7.75 6.35
C ASN A 125 1.64 6.75 5.80
N LEU A 126 1.22 5.51 5.51
CA LEU A 126 2.12 4.49 4.96
C LEU A 126 2.63 4.88 3.56
N THR A 127 1.77 5.42 2.70
CA THR A 127 2.19 5.97 1.40
C THR A 127 3.28 7.02 1.60
N ARG A 128 3.09 7.97 2.52
CA ARG A 128 4.10 8.99 2.81
C ARG A 128 5.40 8.37 3.33
N GLU A 129 5.34 7.45 4.28
CA GLU A 129 6.53 6.83 4.88
C GLU A 129 7.39 6.10 3.83
N ILE A 130 6.77 5.29 2.97
CA ILE A 130 7.48 4.58 1.91
C ILE A 130 8.10 5.57 0.91
N LEU A 131 7.35 6.59 0.48
CA LEU A 131 7.86 7.57 -0.48
C LEU A 131 9.00 8.42 0.10
N MET A 132 8.93 8.80 1.38
CA MET A 132 10.02 9.52 2.05
C MET A 132 11.25 8.63 2.17
N MET A 133 11.10 7.38 2.62
CA MET A 133 12.19 6.41 2.72
C MET A 133 12.89 6.16 1.38
N GLN A 134 12.15 6.11 0.27
CA GLN A 134 12.73 5.97 -1.06
C GLN A 134 13.40 7.26 -1.55
N GLY A 135 12.95 8.43 -1.08
CA GLY A 135 13.52 9.72 -1.46
C GLY A 135 14.79 10.10 -0.70
N ASP A 136 14.95 9.61 0.54
CA ASP A 136 16.11 9.85 1.41
C ASP A 136 17.36 9.05 0.98
#